data_AF-A0A7V0PS29-F1
#
_entry.id   AF-A0A7V0PS29-F1
#
_cell.length_a   1.000
_cell.length_b   1.000
_cell.length_c   1.000
_cell.angle_alpha   90.00
_cell.angle_beta   90.00
_cell.angle_gamma   90.00
#
_symmetry.space_group_name_H-M   'P 1'
#
loop_
_entity.id
_entity.type
_entity.pdbx_description
1 polymer ?
#
loop_
_entity_poly.entity_id
_entity_poly.type
_entity_poly.pdbx_seq_one_letter_code
_entity_poly.pdbx_strand_id
1 'polypeptide(L)' 'TCTTCRNFSRAYIRHLFSVGEVLALRLATAHNIHFYMELVQKARQAILEKHYKAFKEAFYSDYKVIETESYSKPIKRRK' A
#
# COMPACT_ATOMS: atom_id res chain seq x y z
N THR A 1 5.10 10.56 3.91
CA THR A 1 4.90 12.02 3.68
C THR A 1 4.11 12.35 2.41
N CYS A 2 3.21 11.47 1.96
CA CYS A 2 2.57 11.60 0.64
C CYS A 2 1.67 12.84 0.52
N THR A 3 1.62 13.48 -0.66
CA THR A 3 0.76 14.65 -0.93
C THR A 3 -0.71 14.32 -0.72
N THR A 4 -1.14 13.11 -1.13
CA THR A 4 -2.51 12.61 -0.89
C THR A 4 -2.84 12.54 0.60
N CYS A 5 -1.93 12.03 1.42
CA CYS A 5 -2.09 11.78 2.84
C CYS A 5 -2.20 13.08 3.64
N ARG A 6 -1.56 14.15 3.15
CA ARG A 6 -1.54 15.47 3.80
C ARG A 6 -2.78 16.30 3.48
N ASN A 7 -3.29 16.18 2.25
CA ASN A 7 -4.35 17.05 1.75
C ASN A 7 -5.74 16.42 1.80
N PHE A 8 -5.85 15.08 1.88
CA PHE A 8 -7.12 14.37 1.81
C PHE A 8 -7.30 13.37 2.95
N SER A 9 -8.50 13.35 3.51
CA SER A 9 -8.87 12.38 4.55
C SER A 9 -9.24 11.02 3.96
N ARG A 10 -9.12 9.97 4.77
CA ARG A 10 -9.54 8.59 4.38
C ARG A 10 -11.02 8.53 4.03
N ALA A 11 -11.86 9.29 4.75
CA ALA A 11 -13.30 9.36 4.51
C ALA A 11 -13.60 9.96 3.13
N TYR A 12 -12.89 11.02 2.76
CA TYR A 12 -13.05 11.66 1.46
C TYR A 12 -12.63 10.74 0.31
N ILE A 13 -11.49 10.06 0.43
CA ILE A 13 -11.04 9.08 -0.58
C ILE A 13 -12.07 7.95 -0.72
N ARG A 14 -12.59 7.42 0.40
CA ARG A 14 -13.65 6.40 0.40
C ARG A 14 -14.91 6.90 -0.31
N HIS A 15 -15.32 8.15 -0.06
CA HIS A 15 -16.46 8.75 -0.73
C HIS A 15 -16.23 8.81 -2.25
N LEU A 16 -15.07 9.28 -2.71
CA LEU A 16 -14.73 9.34 -4.14
C LEU A 16 -14.81 7.96 -4.81
N PHE A 17 -14.37 6.91 -4.13
CA PHE A 17 -14.55 5.53 -4.62
C PHE A 17 -16.03 5.12 -4.70
N SER A 18 -16.86 5.56 -3.75
CA SER A 18 -18.29 5.24 -3.72
C SER A 18 -19.07 5.91 -4.86
N VAL A 19 -18.69 7.12 -5.26
CA VAL A 19 -19.36 7.86 -6.34
C VAL A 19 -18.77 7.57 -7.73
N GLY A 20 -17.72 6.75 -7.81
CA GLY A 20 -17.09 6.35 -9.08
C GLY A 20 -16.19 7.43 -9.70
N GLU A 21 -15.69 8.35 -8.89
CA GLU A 21 -14.88 9.47 -9.37
C GLU A 21 -13.45 9.06 -9.74
N VAL A 22 -12.97 9.49 -10.92
CA VAL A 22 -11.63 9.14 -11.43
C VAL A 22 -10.50 9.66 -10.53
N LEU A 23 -10.77 10.73 -9.79
CA LEU A 23 -9.83 11.30 -8.83
C LEU A 23 -9.45 10.30 -7.74
N ALA A 24 -10.36 9.40 -7.35
CA ALA A 24 -10.09 8.34 -6.38
C ALA A 24 -8.89 7.48 -6.81
N LEU A 25 -8.87 7.08 -8.09
CA LEU A 25 -7.81 6.25 -8.66
C LEU A 25 -6.48 7.00 -8.67
N ARG A 26 -6.48 8.27 -9.09
CA ARG A 26 -5.26 9.10 -9.09
C ARG A 26 -4.66 9.25 -7.69
N LEU A 27 -5.50 9.54 -6.70
CA LEU A 27 -5.08 9.69 -5.31
C LEU A 27 -4.56 8.38 -4.72
N ALA A 28 -5.23 7.27 -5.00
CA ALA A 28 -4.81 5.94 -4.56
C ALA A 28 -3.47 5.54 -5.20
N THR A 29 -3.30 5.74 -6.51
CA THR A 29 -2.03 5.47 -7.19
C THR A 29 -0.90 6.31 -6.63
N ALA A 30 -1.12 7.62 -6.42
CA ALA A 30 -0.12 8.50 -5.85
C ALA A 30 0.29 8.07 -4.43
N HIS A 31 -0.68 7.68 -3.59
CA HIS A 31 -0.41 7.14 -2.26
C HIS A 31 0.37 5.81 -2.32
N ASN A 32 -0.07 4.88 -3.16
CA ASN A 32 0.53 3.55 -3.29
C ASN A 32 1.98 3.63 -3.77
N ILE A 33 2.26 4.42 -4.81
CA ILE A 33 3.63 4.58 -5.32
C ILE A 33 4.53 5.15 -4.22
N HIS A 34 4.07 6.16 -3.49
CA HIS A 34 4.83 6.73 -2.39
C HIS A 34 5.13 5.69 -1.30
N PHE A 35 4.13 4.89 -0.91
CA PHE A 35 4.29 3.81 0.05
C PHE A 35 5.33 2.78 -0.41
N TYR A 36 5.26 2.32 -1.67
CA TYR A 36 6.22 1.35 -2.20
C TYR A 36 7.65 1.92 -2.27
N MET A 37 7.81 3.18 -2.69
CA MET A 37 9.12 3.82 -2.72
C MET A 37 9.73 3.92 -1.33
N GLU A 38 8.93 4.32 -0.33
CA GLU A 38 9.38 4.38 1.07
C GLU A 38 9.73 3.00 1.63
N LEU A 39 8.92 1.98 1.32
CA LEU A 39 9.17 0.59 1.73
C LEU A 39 10.49 0.06 1.16
N VAL A 40 10.72 0.22 -0.14
CA VAL A 40 11.94 -0.26 -0.80
C VAL A 40 13.16 0.52 -0.32
N GLN A 41 13.02 1.82 -0.08
CA GLN A 41 14.10 2.64 0.49
C GLN A 41 14.52 2.13 1.87
N LYS A 42 13.55 1.86 2.76
CA LYS A 42 13.81 1.29 4.09
C LYS A 42 14.44 -0.10 4.01
N ALA A 43 13.92 -0.95 3.13
CA ALA A 43 14.48 -2.28 2.88
C ALA A 43 15.93 -2.20 2.39
N ARG A 44 16.22 -1.29 1.46
CA ARG A 44 17.58 -1.06 0.94
C ARG A 44 18.53 -0.61 2.04
N GLN A 45 18.10 0.34 2.88
CA GLN A 45 18.91 0.78 4.03
C GLN A 45 19.20 -0.40 4.96
N ALA A 46 18.20 -1.24 5.21
CA ALA A 46 18.38 -2.39 6.09
C ALA A 46 19.32 -3.48 5.54
N ILE A 47 19.44 -3.57 4.21
CA ILE A 47 20.44 -4.43 3.56
C ILE A 47 21.85 -3.85 3.76
N LEU A 48 22.02 -2.54 3.56
CA LEU A 48 23.33 -1.87 3.72
C LEU A 48 23.84 -1.94 5.16
N GLU A 49 22.93 -1.81 6.13
CA GLU A 49 23.21 -1.91 7.56
C GLU A 49 23.25 -3.37 8.10
N LYS A 50 23.11 -4.38 7.23
CA LYS A 50 23.15 -5.81 7.56
C LYS A 50 22.10 -6.29 8.58
N HIS A 51 20.98 -5.59 8.71
CA HIS A 51 19.89 -5.89 9.65
C HIS A 51 18.54 -6.14 8.94
N TYR A 52 18.56 -6.48 7.65
CA TYR A 52 17.37 -6.75 6.84
C TYR A 52 16.42 -7.80 7.43
N LYS A 53 16.96 -8.85 8.07
CA LYS A 53 16.12 -9.90 8.69
C LYS A 53 15.21 -9.33 9.78
N ALA A 54 15.76 -8.50 10.67
CA ALA A 54 14.99 -7.84 11.73
C ALA A 54 13.97 -6.86 11.16
N PHE A 55 14.35 -6.08 10.13
CA PHE A 55 13.41 -5.22 9.40
C PHE A 55 12.23 -6.00 8.80
N LYS A 56 12.51 -7.14 8.17
CA LYS A 56 11.50 -8.02 7.56
C LYS A 56 10.52 -8.55 8.62
N GLU A 57 11.03 -9.05 9.73
CA GLU A 57 10.21 -9.59 10.83
C GLU A 57 9.30 -8.52 11.45
N ALA A 58 9.85 -7.33 11.73
CA ALA A 58 9.07 -6.19 12.22
C ALA A 58 8.03 -5.71 11.21
N PHE A 59 8.35 -5.70 9.91
CA PHE A 59 7.39 -5.33 8.89
C PHE A 59 6.21 -6.31 8.85
N TYR A 60 6.46 -7.62 8.94
CA TYR A 60 5.39 -8.63 8.91
C TYR A 60 4.58 -8.74 10.19
N SER A 61 5.12 -8.37 11.36
CA SER A 61 4.31 -8.31 12.59
C SER A 61 3.21 -7.26 12.49
N ASP A 62 3.53 -6.13 11.86
CA ASP A 62 2.62 -5.00 11.74
C ASP A 62 1.73 -5.13 10.50
N TYR A 63 2.31 -5.60 9.39
CA TYR A 63 1.63 -5.79 8.12
C TYR A 63 1.13 -7.23 7.99
N LYS A 64 -0.10 -7.47 8.44
CA LYS A 64 -0.77 -8.77 8.30
C LYS A 64 -0.87 -9.17 6.82
N VAL A 65 0.01 -10.07 6.39
CA VAL A 65 -0.11 -10.73 5.09
C VAL A 65 -1.22 -11.75 5.20
N ILE A 66 -2.20 -11.67 4.30
CA ILE A 66 -3.17 -12.74 4.13
C ILE A 66 -2.41 -13.89 3.46
N GLU A 67 -2.19 -14.99 4.19
CA GLU A 67 -1.50 -16.16 3.66
C GLU A 67 -2.18 -16.67 2.38
N THR A 68 -1.35 -16.96 1.38
CA THR A 68 -1.70 -17.12 -0.03
C THR A 68 -2.28 -18.48 -0.37
N GLU A 69 -3.19 -19.05 0.44
CA GLU A 69 -4.04 -20.16 -0.04
C GLU A 69 -5.13 -19.67 -1.03
N SER A 70 -5.32 -18.34 -1.14
CA SER A 70 -6.50 -17.72 -1.76
C SER A 70 -6.28 -16.97 -3.08
N TYR A 71 -5.03 -16.81 -3.56
CA TYR A 71 -4.72 -16.07 -4.80
C TYR A 71 -4.81 -16.92 -6.09
N SER A 72 -5.45 -18.09 -6.03
CA SER A 72 -5.81 -18.91 -7.21
C SER A 72 -7.25 -18.67 -7.70
N LYS A 73 -8.05 -17.85 -6.99
CA LYS A 73 -9.44 -17.61 -7.39
C LYS A 73 -9.51 -16.59 -8.54
N PRO A 74 -10.14 -16.94 -9.68
CA PRO A 74 -10.22 -16.05 -10.83
C PRO A 74 -10.99 -14.77 -10.48
N ILE A 75 -10.47 -13.63 -10.94
CA ILE A 75 -11.09 -12.32 -10.77
C ILE A 75 -12.44 -12.34 -11.51
N LYS A 76 -13.54 -12.51 -10.76
CA LYS A 76 -14.90 -12.37 -11.32
C LYS A 76 -15.08 -10.91 -11.73
N ARG A 77 -14.93 -10.61 -13.03
CA ARG A 77 -15.39 -9.35 -13.62
C ARG A 77 -16.85 -9.17 -13.26
N ARG A 78 -17.19 -8.11 -12.52
CA ARG A 78 -18.59 -7.71 -12.31
C ARG A 78 -19.20 -7.44 -13.69
N LYS A 79 -20.34 -8.06 -13.97
CA LYS A 79 -21.21 -7.74 -15.11
C LYS A 79 -21.81 -6.36 -14.92
#